data_AF-F0GKA9-F1
#
_entry.id   AF-F0GKA9-F1
#
_cell.length_a   1.000
_cell.length_b   1.000
_cell.length_c   1.000
_cell.angle_alpha   90.00
_cell.angle_beta   90.00
_cell.angle_gamma   90.00
#
_symmetry.space_group_name_H-M   'P 1'
#
loop_
_entity.id
_entity.type
_entity.pdbx_description
1 polymer ?
#
loop_
_entity_poly.entity_id
_entity_poly.type
_entity_poly.pdbx_seq_one_letter_code
_entity_poly.pdbx_strand_id
1 'polypeptide(L)'
;MQLQSNYAKTFRYIRQNARRLPYDIGYHLVQRDDGRIVYGFEIVQESYAGRIGSGAAALDFCGSLEDAEQYLIGKLQQMVEALPESWESGRTRPQTDESAVEHAWLIRQIFGYWPSFHDAELLSVTLRRVASNGAAHTDMELTLRHDGQGNPAGSVPTTPCRITFVFEQVDGDTFSTENVCYPSWIYDLRFSRCDGGRIQIDLYPSTGFEILLQCRAARVARIEPCLHA
;
A
#
# COMPACT_ATOMS: atom_id res chain seq x y z
N MET A 1 18.95 -5.84 3.40
CA MET A 1 18.21 -7.13 3.35
C MET A 1 18.24 -7.58 1.90
N GLN A 2 18.50 -8.85 1.59
CA GLN A 2 18.38 -9.35 0.21
C GLN A 2 16.89 -9.35 -0.19
N LEU A 3 16.61 -9.28 -1.50
CA LEU A 3 15.25 -9.47 -2.05
C LEU A 3 14.60 -10.67 -1.34
N GLN A 4 13.40 -10.48 -0.79
CA GLN A 4 12.77 -11.55 -0.01
C GLN A 4 12.24 -12.67 -0.90
N SER A 5 11.94 -12.33 -2.16
CA SER A 5 11.49 -13.30 -3.16
C SER A 5 12.63 -13.67 -4.10
N ASN A 6 12.66 -14.94 -4.53
CA ASN A 6 13.60 -15.43 -5.54
C ASN A 6 13.19 -14.91 -6.92
N TYR A 7 13.53 -13.66 -7.22
CA TYR A 7 13.38 -13.09 -8.56
C TYR A 7 14.43 -13.66 -9.49
N ALA A 8 14.01 -14.08 -10.69
CA ALA A 8 14.91 -14.63 -11.69
C ALA A 8 15.80 -13.54 -12.30
N LYS A 9 15.31 -12.29 -12.31
CA LYS A 9 16.02 -11.13 -12.83
C LYS A 9 16.18 -10.11 -11.72
N THR A 10 17.41 -9.65 -11.51
CA THR A 10 17.73 -8.65 -10.50
C THR A 10 18.72 -7.64 -11.05
N PHE A 11 18.63 -6.40 -10.60
CA PHE A 11 19.62 -5.36 -10.88
C PHE A 11 19.70 -4.38 -9.72
N ARG A 12 20.84 -3.69 -9.65
CA ARG A 12 21.08 -2.65 -8.65
C ARG A 12 20.98 -1.28 -9.31
N TYR A 13 20.24 -0.38 -8.69
CA TYR A 13 20.08 0.99 -9.15
C TYR A 13 20.54 1.97 -8.07
N ILE A 14 21.34 2.96 -8.47
CA ILE A 14 21.76 4.05 -7.58
C ILE A 14 20.94 5.26 -7.99
N ARG A 15 20.19 5.80 -7.02
CA ARG A 15 19.36 6.97 -7.28
C ARG A 15 20.20 8.19 -7.65
N GLN A 16 19.69 9.02 -8.55
CA GLN A 16 20.36 10.21 -9.09
C GLN A 16 20.02 11.48 -8.30
N ASN A 17 19.84 11.37 -6.98
CA ASN A 17 19.68 12.50 -6.07
C ASN A 17 20.97 12.77 -5.27
N ALA A 18 20.96 13.82 -4.43
CA ALA A 18 22.12 14.19 -3.62
C ALA A 18 22.60 13.07 -2.67
N ARG A 19 21.69 12.19 -2.24
CA ARG A 19 21.96 11.12 -1.26
C ARG A 19 22.52 9.86 -1.90
N ARG A 20 22.29 9.65 -3.19
CA ARG A 20 22.85 8.54 -3.99
C ARG A 20 22.64 7.16 -3.36
N LEU A 21 21.46 6.93 -2.79
CA LEU A 21 21.19 5.68 -2.10
C LEU A 21 21.03 4.51 -3.09
N PRO A 22 21.57 3.33 -2.77
CA PRO A 22 21.44 2.14 -3.60
C PRO A 22 20.16 1.35 -3.29
N TYR A 23 19.57 0.81 -4.36
CA TYR A 23 18.38 0.00 -4.34
C TYR A 23 18.63 -1.31 -5.10
N ASP A 24 18.27 -2.43 -4.48
CA ASP A 24 18.24 -3.74 -5.12
C ASP A 24 16.82 -4.00 -5.65
N ILE A 25 16.73 -4.33 -6.94
CA ILE A 25 15.46 -4.49 -7.64
C ILE A 25 15.41 -5.89 -8.21
N GLY A 26 14.37 -6.64 -7.85
CA GLY A 26 14.05 -7.95 -8.40
C GLY A 26 12.77 -7.87 -9.23
N TYR A 27 12.70 -8.59 -10.34
CA TYR A 27 11.48 -8.68 -11.14
C TYR A 27 11.35 -10.00 -11.90
N HIS A 28 10.11 -10.28 -12.31
CA HIS A 28 9.72 -11.30 -13.27
C HIS A 28 8.93 -10.65 -14.38
N LEU A 29 9.06 -11.15 -15.60
CA LEU A 29 8.31 -10.71 -16.77
C LEU A 29 7.86 -11.93 -17.54
N VAL A 30 6.55 -12.06 -17.76
CA VAL A 30 5.95 -13.22 -18.42
C VAL A 30 4.95 -12.74 -19.47
N GLN A 31 5.05 -13.27 -20.68
CA GLN A 31 4.00 -13.13 -21.67
C GLN A 31 3.00 -14.29 -21.50
N ARG A 32 1.72 -13.95 -21.37
CA ARG A 32 0.63 -14.93 -21.31
C ARG A 32 0.22 -15.38 -22.71
N ASP A 33 -0.52 -16.48 -22.77
CA ASP A 33 -1.02 -17.06 -24.03
C ASP A 33 -1.92 -16.10 -24.82
N ASP A 34 -2.57 -15.16 -24.14
CA ASP A 34 -3.38 -14.10 -24.77
C ASP A 34 -2.58 -12.89 -25.25
N GLY A 35 -1.25 -12.99 -25.23
CA GLY A 35 -0.31 -11.96 -25.66
C GLY A 35 -0.03 -10.87 -24.63
N ARG A 36 -0.77 -10.81 -23.51
CA ARG A 36 -0.55 -9.81 -22.45
C ARG A 36 0.76 -10.08 -21.72
N ILE A 37 1.50 -9.02 -21.44
CA ILE A 37 2.73 -9.09 -20.65
C ILE A 37 2.39 -8.72 -19.20
N VAL A 38 2.81 -9.55 -18.26
CA VAL A 38 2.62 -9.33 -16.83
C VAL A 38 3.99 -9.32 -16.16
N TYR A 39 4.18 -8.40 -15.22
CA TYR A 39 5.38 -8.33 -14.43
C TYR A 39 5.07 -8.37 -12.94
N GLY A 40 6.01 -8.94 -12.18
CA GLY A 40 6.08 -8.85 -10.73
C GLY A 40 7.41 -8.21 -10.35
N PHE A 41 7.46 -7.41 -9.29
CA PHE A 41 8.70 -6.75 -8.88
C PHE A 41 8.79 -6.57 -7.36
N GLU A 42 10.01 -6.37 -6.89
CA GLU A 42 10.36 -5.97 -5.52
C GLU A 42 11.52 -4.96 -5.59
N ILE A 43 11.43 -3.88 -4.83
CA ILE A 43 12.45 -2.83 -4.69
C ILE A 43 12.80 -2.73 -3.21
N VAL A 44 14.08 -2.87 -2.89
CA VAL A 44 14.59 -2.83 -1.51
C VAL A 44 15.74 -1.83 -1.42
N GLN A 45 15.74 -0.97 -0.40
CA GLN A 45 16.91 -0.14 -0.12
C GLN A 45 17.97 -0.93 0.63
N GLU A 46 19.25 -0.69 0.34
CA GLU A 46 20.31 -1.35 1.10
C GLU A 46 20.39 -0.85 2.56
N SER A 47 20.25 0.47 2.76
CA SER A 47 20.42 1.14 4.06
C SER A 47 19.24 0.99 5.01
N TYR A 48 18.07 0.62 4.48
CA TYR A 48 16.84 0.44 5.23
C TYR A 48 16.32 -0.96 4.94
N ALA A 49 16.26 -1.84 5.93
CA ALA A 49 15.83 -3.23 5.78
C ALA A 49 14.33 -3.38 5.41
N GLY A 50 13.65 -2.30 5.02
CA GLY A 50 12.26 -2.29 4.56
C GLY A 50 12.15 -2.33 3.05
N ARG A 51 11.10 -2.98 2.57
CA ARG A 51 10.70 -3.02 1.18
C ARG A 51 10.10 -1.66 0.77
N ILE A 52 10.56 -1.12 -0.36
CA ILE A 52 10.18 0.21 -0.90
C ILE A 52 9.23 0.11 -2.11
N GLY A 53 9.04 -1.09 -2.65
CA GLY A 53 7.82 -1.44 -3.36
C GLY A 53 7.81 -2.92 -3.67
N SER A 54 6.63 -3.53 -3.77
CA SER A 54 6.50 -4.83 -4.45
C SER A 54 5.12 -5.03 -4.99
N GLY A 55 5.00 -5.44 -6.24
CA GLY A 55 3.69 -5.65 -6.81
C GLY A 55 3.72 -6.53 -8.04
N ALA A 56 2.54 -6.84 -8.56
CA ALA A 56 2.38 -7.48 -9.85
C ALA A 56 1.29 -6.76 -10.66
N ALA A 57 1.56 -6.49 -11.93
CA ALA A 57 0.65 -5.77 -12.80
C ALA A 57 0.80 -6.20 -14.26
N ALA A 58 -0.22 -5.95 -15.07
CA ALA A 58 -0.07 -5.98 -16.52
C ALA A 58 0.85 -4.84 -16.97
N LEU A 59 1.77 -5.14 -17.89
CA LEU A 59 2.61 -4.14 -18.54
C LEU A 59 1.85 -3.64 -19.77
N ASP A 60 1.45 -2.37 -19.73
CA ASP A 60 0.86 -1.69 -20.89
C ASP A 60 1.96 -1.37 -21.91
N PHE A 61 2.28 -2.35 -22.76
CA PHE A 61 3.35 -2.27 -23.74
C PHE A 61 3.01 -3.11 -24.98
N CYS A 62 3.30 -2.56 -26.17
CA CYS A 62 3.18 -3.25 -27.44
C CYS A 62 4.56 -3.38 -28.08
N GLY A 63 5.03 -4.61 -28.28
CA GLY A 63 6.34 -4.86 -28.88
C GLY A 63 6.86 -6.25 -28.54
N SER A 64 8.17 -6.47 -28.74
CA SER A 64 8.82 -7.71 -28.36
C SER A 64 8.94 -7.84 -26.83
N LEU A 65 9.12 -9.06 -26.34
CA LEU A 65 9.36 -9.30 -24.91
C LEU A 65 10.67 -8.66 -24.43
N GLU A 66 11.66 -8.55 -25.31
CA GLU A 66 12.95 -7.90 -25.02
C GLU A 66 12.80 -6.39 -24.86
N ASP A 67 12.05 -5.74 -25.77
CA ASP A 67 11.75 -4.31 -25.65
C ASP A 67 10.87 -4.03 -24.41
N ALA A 68 9.93 -4.92 -24.12
CA ALA A 68 9.09 -4.84 -22.92
C ALA A 68 9.91 -4.92 -21.64
N GLU A 69 10.96 -5.73 -21.62
CA GLU A 69 11.88 -5.84 -20.50
C GLU A 69 12.69 -4.55 -20.31
N GLN A 70 13.26 -3.98 -21.37
CA GLN A 70 13.96 -2.70 -21.29
C GLN A 70 13.02 -1.57 -20.81
N TYR A 71 11.79 -1.55 -21.33
CA TYR A 71 10.75 -0.63 -20.88
C TYR A 71 10.43 -0.81 -19.39
N LEU A 72 10.28 -2.05 -18.91
CA LEU A 72 10.05 -2.34 -17.50
C LEU A 72 11.22 -1.89 -16.62
N ILE A 73 12.47 -2.14 -17.02
CA ILE A 73 13.66 -1.69 -16.27
C ILE A 73 13.62 -0.17 -16.12
N GLY A 74 13.37 0.57 -17.21
CA GLY A 74 13.22 2.03 -17.16
C GLY A 74 12.10 2.48 -16.23
N LYS A 75 10.94 1.81 -16.27
CA LYS A 75 9.81 2.07 -15.37
C LYS A 75 10.20 1.85 -13.90
N LEU A 76 10.87 0.76 -13.56
CA LEU A 76 11.30 0.45 -12.20
C LEU A 76 12.34 1.46 -11.68
N GLN A 77 13.25 1.95 -12.54
CA GLN A 77 14.17 3.02 -12.20
C GLN A 77 13.42 4.34 -11.93
N GLN A 78 12.45 4.71 -12.77
CA GLN A 78 11.62 5.88 -12.56
C GLN A 78 10.82 5.80 -11.26
N MET A 79 10.34 4.61 -10.88
CA MET A 79 9.69 4.40 -9.59
C MET A 79 10.62 4.73 -8.42
N VAL A 80 11.90 4.33 -8.49
CA VAL A 80 12.90 4.72 -7.48
C VAL A 80 13.15 6.23 -7.49
N GLU A 81 13.26 6.84 -8.66
CA GLU A 81 13.50 8.28 -8.77
C GLU A 81 12.31 9.13 -8.27
N ALA A 82 11.09 8.61 -8.37
CA ALA A 82 9.88 9.29 -7.90
C ALA A 82 9.67 9.19 -6.38
N LEU A 83 10.46 8.39 -5.64
CA LEU A 83 10.31 8.23 -4.19
C LEU A 83 10.55 9.57 -3.46
N PRO A 84 9.63 10.05 -2.61
CA PRO A 84 9.87 11.28 -1.85
C PRO A 84 11.12 11.16 -0.96
N GLU A 85 11.93 12.20 -0.81
CA GLU A 85 13.18 12.13 -0.03
C GLU A 85 12.98 11.71 1.43
N SER A 86 11.78 11.98 1.99
CA SER A 86 11.38 11.53 3.33
C SER A 86 11.34 10.00 3.51
N TRP A 87 11.35 9.24 2.41
CA TRP A 87 11.45 7.77 2.42
C TRP A 87 12.85 7.30 2.77
N GLU A 88 13.83 8.07 2.34
CA GLU A 88 15.24 7.74 2.46
C GLU A 88 15.80 8.05 3.84
N SER A 89 15.11 8.90 4.61
CA SER A 89 15.52 9.26 5.98
C SER A 89 15.30 8.15 7.00
N GLY A 90 14.86 6.96 6.57
CA GLY A 90 14.54 5.85 7.47
C GLY A 90 13.39 6.27 8.37
N ARG A 91 12.15 6.26 7.84
CA ARG A 91 10.99 6.38 8.73
C ARG A 91 11.07 5.23 9.71
N THR A 92 11.30 5.51 10.98
CA THR A 92 10.91 4.60 12.05
C THR A 92 9.39 4.54 11.95
N ARG A 93 8.85 3.63 11.14
CA ARG A 93 7.41 3.51 11.00
C ARG A 93 6.93 2.99 12.35
N PRO A 94 6.19 3.80 13.14
CA PRO A 94 5.72 3.35 14.43
C PRO A 94 4.87 2.09 14.23
N GLN A 95 4.86 1.24 15.24
CA GLN A 95 3.90 0.15 15.28
C GLN A 95 2.49 0.76 15.25
N THR A 96 1.55 0.08 14.60
CA THR A 96 0.17 0.56 14.57
C THR A 96 -0.38 0.68 15.99
N ASP A 97 -0.93 1.85 16.32
CA ASP A 97 -1.69 2.09 17.54
C ASP A 97 -3.17 1.78 17.26
N GLU A 98 -3.58 0.55 17.55
CA GLU A 98 -4.97 0.12 17.39
C GLU A 98 -5.94 0.96 18.23
N SER A 99 -5.48 1.49 19.37
CA SER A 99 -6.30 2.32 20.26
C SER A 99 -6.59 3.70 19.68
N ALA A 100 -5.91 4.08 18.60
CA ALA A 100 -6.23 5.27 17.83
C ALA A 100 -7.51 5.08 16.98
N VAL A 101 -7.93 3.84 16.71
CA VAL A 101 -9.08 3.55 15.85
C VAL A 101 -10.30 3.19 16.69
N GLU A 102 -11.33 4.03 16.63
CA GLU A 102 -12.61 3.73 17.29
C GLU A 102 -13.25 2.48 16.68
N HIS A 103 -13.88 1.68 17.53
CA HIS A 103 -14.45 0.37 17.16
C HIS A 103 -13.46 -0.63 16.56
N ALA A 104 -12.14 -0.47 16.79
CA ALA A 104 -11.12 -1.47 16.44
C ALA A 104 -11.42 -2.88 16.97
N TRP A 105 -12.16 -2.97 18.08
CA TRP A 105 -12.60 -4.25 18.66
C TRP A 105 -13.44 -5.10 17.70
N LEU A 106 -14.13 -4.51 16.72
CA LEU A 106 -14.89 -5.25 15.70
C LEU A 106 -13.98 -6.15 14.85
N ILE A 107 -12.79 -5.64 14.48
CA ILE A 107 -11.79 -6.39 13.72
C ILE A 107 -11.31 -7.57 14.56
N ARG A 108 -10.96 -7.34 15.82
CA ARG A 108 -10.53 -8.41 16.74
C ARG A 108 -11.63 -9.43 17.01
N GLN A 109 -12.89 -9.01 17.06
CA GLN A 109 -14.01 -9.94 17.23
C GLN A 109 -14.15 -10.90 16.04
N ILE A 110 -13.91 -10.42 14.81
CA ILE A 110 -14.06 -11.22 13.59
C ILE A 110 -12.82 -12.08 13.32
N PHE A 111 -11.63 -11.48 13.41
CA PHE A 111 -10.38 -12.14 13.04
C PHE A 111 -9.66 -12.80 14.23
N GLY A 112 -9.93 -12.37 15.46
CA GLY A 112 -9.18 -12.77 16.66
C GLY A 112 -7.87 -11.99 16.87
N TYR A 113 -7.46 -11.17 15.89
CA TYR A 113 -6.24 -10.36 15.91
C TYR A 113 -6.46 -9.05 15.16
N TRP A 114 -5.49 -8.13 15.27
CA TRP A 114 -5.40 -6.98 14.39
C TRP A 114 -4.48 -7.33 13.20
N PRO A 115 -5.00 -7.38 11.98
CA PRO A 115 -4.20 -7.72 10.82
C PRO A 115 -3.24 -6.60 10.46
N SER A 116 -2.11 -6.95 9.82
CA SER A 116 -1.23 -5.98 9.16
C SER A 116 -1.86 -5.40 7.88
N PHE A 117 -2.95 -6.00 7.41
CA PHE A 117 -3.58 -5.73 6.10
C PHE A 117 -2.63 -5.97 4.92
N HIS A 118 -1.53 -6.68 5.12
CA HIS A 118 -0.68 -7.16 4.03
C HIS A 118 -1.53 -8.02 3.08
N ASP A 119 -1.39 -7.80 1.78
CA ASP A 119 -2.17 -8.42 0.71
C ASP A 119 -3.69 -8.14 0.76
N ALA A 120 -4.14 -7.16 1.56
CA ALA A 120 -5.53 -6.71 1.50
C ALA A 120 -5.76 -5.94 0.19
N GLU A 121 -6.92 -6.13 -0.44
CA GLU A 121 -7.27 -5.38 -1.65
C GLU A 121 -7.89 -4.04 -1.25
N LEU A 122 -7.36 -2.93 -1.76
CA LEU A 122 -8.03 -1.65 -1.67
C LEU A 122 -9.16 -1.59 -2.68
N LEU A 123 -10.41 -1.61 -2.19
CA LEU A 123 -11.61 -1.63 -3.04
C LEU A 123 -12.11 -0.24 -3.40
N SER A 124 -12.10 0.70 -2.45
CA SER A 124 -12.51 2.07 -2.71
C SER A 124 -11.91 3.09 -1.76
N VAL A 125 -11.72 4.30 -2.28
CA VAL A 125 -11.47 5.52 -1.51
C VAL A 125 -12.55 6.52 -1.92
N THR A 126 -13.31 7.01 -0.94
CA THR A 126 -14.31 8.06 -1.16
C THR A 126 -13.93 9.30 -0.36
N LEU A 127 -13.91 10.46 -1.02
CA LEU A 127 -13.72 11.76 -0.37
C LEU A 127 -15.04 12.51 -0.36
N ARG A 128 -15.43 13.06 0.79
CA ARG A 128 -16.66 13.85 0.94
C ARG A 128 -16.35 15.19 1.55
N ARG A 129 -16.74 16.27 0.87
CA ARG A 129 -16.72 17.61 1.47
C ARG A 129 -17.92 17.76 2.40
N VAL A 130 -17.67 18.16 3.63
CA VAL A 130 -18.68 18.43 4.65
C VAL A 130 -18.60 19.89 5.07
N ALA A 131 -19.72 20.60 4.98
CA ALA A 131 -19.85 21.96 5.50
C ALA A 131 -20.53 21.91 6.87
N SER A 132 -19.83 22.36 7.91
CA SER A 132 -20.35 22.41 9.28
C SER A 132 -19.95 23.73 9.95
N ASN A 133 -20.90 24.42 10.59
CA ASN A 133 -20.63 25.63 11.39
C ASN A 133 -19.77 26.69 10.67
N GLY A 134 -19.99 26.89 9.37
CA GLY A 134 -19.27 27.89 8.58
C GLY A 134 -17.87 27.50 8.12
N ALA A 135 -17.39 26.30 8.47
CA ALA A 135 -16.13 25.73 7.98
C ALA A 135 -16.39 24.49 7.12
N ALA A 136 -15.63 24.34 6.03
CA ALA A 136 -15.69 23.18 5.16
C ALA A 136 -14.48 22.27 5.42
N HIS A 137 -14.72 21.00 5.72
CA HIS A 137 -13.68 19.99 5.89
C HIS A 137 -13.94 18.81 4.95
N THR A 138 -12.94 17.95 4.80
CA THR A 138 -13.04 16.73 4.00
C THR A 138 -13.08 15.53 4.95
N ASP A 139 -14.01 14.61 4.73
CA ASP A 139 -13.99 13.27 5.30
C ASP A 139 -13.54 12.28 4.23
N MET A 140 -12.96 11.16 4.67
CA MET A 140 -12.57 10.07 3.80
C MET A 140 -13.17 8.76 4.29
N GLU A 141 -13.60 7.92 3.34
CA GLU A 141 -13.95 6.53 3.58
C GLU A 141 -13.00 5.62 2.79
N LEU A 142 -12.45 4.61 3.46
CA LEU A 142 -11.52 3.64 2.91
C LEU A 142 -12.12 2.25 3.06
N THR A 143 -12.32 1.55 1.96
CA THR A 143 -12.87 0.19 1.98
C THR A 143 -11.87 -0.80 1.41
N LEU A 144 -11.60 -1.87 2.16
CA LEU A 144 -10.66 -2.92 1.78
C LEU A 144 -11.26 -4.32 1.90
N ARG A 145 -10.75 -5.26 1.10
CA ARG A 145 -11.01 -6.71 1.22
C ARG A 145 -9.86 -7.36 1.98
N HIS A 146 -10.20 -8.14 3.01
CA HIS A 146 -9.23 -8.92 3.77
C HIS A 146 -9.69 -10.38 3.84
N ASP A 147 -8.84 -11.30 3.41
CA ASP A 147 -9.14 -12.73 3.24
C ASP A 147 -8.70 -13.57 4.47
N GLY A 148 -8.25 -12.90 5.54
CA GLY A 148 -7.78 -13.56 6.77
C GLY A 148 -6.29 -13.90 6.76
N GLN A 149 -5.55 -13.38 5.78
CA GLN A 149 -4.11 -13.55 5.70
C GLN A 149 -3.38 -12.93 6.92
N GLY A 150 -2.18 -13.44 7.20
CA GLY A 150 -1.36 -12.98 8.33
C GLY A 150 -1.86 -13.42 9.71
N ASN A 151 -2.77 -14.39 9.80
CA ASN A 151 -3.25 -14.93 11.07
C ASN A 151 -2.10 -15.60 11.86
N PRO A 152 -1.72 -15.07 13.04
CA PRO A 152 -0.61 -15.61 13.83
C PRO A 152 -0.91 -17.00 14.43
N ALA A 153 -2.18 -17.39 14.53
CA ALA A 153 -2.58 -18.71 15.03
C ALA A 153 -2.58 -19.80 13.94
N GLY A 154 -2.32 -19.45 12.68
CA GLY A 154 -2.22 -20.39 11.56
C GLY A 154 -3.52 -21.11 11.18
N SER A 155 -4.68 -20.70 11.72
CA SER A 155 -5.97 -21.33 11.42
C SER A 155 -6.61 -20.82 10.11
N VAL A 156 -7.29 -21.77 9.44
CA VAL A 156 -8.04 -21.78 8.16
C VAL A 156 -8.92 -20.53 7.93
N PRO A 157 -9.20 -20.15 6.66
CA PRO A 157 -9.58 -18.79 6.28
C PRO A 157 -10.83 -18.31 7.00
N THR A 158 -10.76 -17.10 7.53
CA THR A 158 -11.98 -16.33 7.76
C THR A 158 -12.65 -16.10 6.41
N THR A 159 -13.98 -16.14 6.36
CA THR A 159 -14.71 -15.68 5.17
C THR A 159 -14.15 -14.30 4.81
N PRO A 160 -13.74 -14.07 3.54
CA PRO A 160 -13.28 -12.77 3.11
C PRO A 160 -14.23 -11.69 3.60
N CYS A 161 -13.67 -10.62 4.14
CA CYS A 161 -14.46 -9.53 4.69
C CYS A 161 -14.09 -8.23 4.00
N ARG A 162 -15.13 -7.44 3.72
CA ARG A 162 -15.01 -6.03 3.41
C ARG A 162 -14.97 -5.25 4.72
N ILE A 163 -13.92 -4.47 4.92
CA ILE A 163 -13.72 -3.61 6.09
C ILE A 163 -13.77 -2.17 5.59
N THR A 164 -14.65 -1.36 6.18
CA THR A 164 -14.78 0.06 5.87
C THR A 164 -14.32 0.89 7.05
N PHE A 165 -13.32 1.74 6.81
CA PHE A 165 -12.84 2.76 7.73
C PHE A 165 -13.39 4.13 7.33
N VAL A 166 -13.70 4.95 8.32
CA VAL A 166 -14.06 6.35 8.13
C VAL A 166 -13.07 7.24 8.88
N PHE A 167 -12.60 8.27 8.19
CA PHE A 167 -11.65 9.26 8.68
C PHE A 167 -12.29 10.64 8.61
N GLU A 168 -12.39 11.31 9.74
CA GLU A 168 -13.03 12.63 9.83
C GLU A 168 -12.01 13.75 9.77
N GLN A 169 -12.34 14.82 9.06
CA GLN A 169 -11.48 16.01 8.92
C GLN A 169 -10.06 15.61 8.51
N VAL A 170 -9.93 15.01 7.32
CA VAL A 170 -8.64 14.63 6.76
C VAL A 170 -7.92 15.85 6.19
N ASP A 171 -6.63 15.94 6.52
CA ASP A 171 -5.65 16.76 5.81
C ASP A 171 -4.51 15.83 5.39
N GLY A 172 -4.00 15.96 4.17
CA GLY A 172 -3.02 15.02 3.65
C GLY A 172 -1.89 15.69 2.91
N ASP A 173 -0.70 15.12 3.04
CA ASP A 173 0.51 15.53 2.34
C ASP A 173 0.67 14.75 1.02
N THR A 174 0.12 13.53 0.93
CA THR A 174 0.20 12.67 -0.27
C THR A 174 -1.09 11.87 -0.51
N PHE A 175 -1.87 12.26 -1.53
CA PHE A 175 -2.92 11.45 -2.16
C PHE A 175 -2.96 11.79 -3.66
N SER A 176 -2.33 10.95 -4.48
CA SER A 176 -2.26 11.14 -5.94
C SER A 176 -3.01 10.03 -6.67
N THR A 177 -3.76 10.41 -7.70
CA THR A 177 -4.48 9.46 -8.57
C THR A 177 -3.62 8.93 -9.71
N GLU A 178 -2.42 9.48 -9.91
CA GLU A 178 -1.51 9.10 -11.01
C GLU A 178 -1.05 7.64 -10.93
N ASN A 179 -1.04 7.07 -9.73
CA ASN A 179 -0.61 5.69 -9.47
C ASN A 179 -1.79 4.73 -9.18
N VAL A 180 -3.03 5.15 -9.48
CA VAL A 180 -4.20 4.26 -9.31
C VAL A 180 -4.12 3.13 -10.33
N CYS A 181 -3.96 1.89 -9.84
CA CYS A 181 -4.03 0.70 -10.66
C CYS A 181 -5.04 -0.30 -10.10
N TYR A 182 -5.59 -1.15 -10.97
CA TYR A 182 -6.51 -2.21 -10.58
C TYR A 182 -5.91 -3.58 -10.96
N PRO A 183 -5.81 -4.54 -10.03
CA PRO A 183 -6.11 -4.42 -8.59
C PRO A 183 -5.07 -3.57 -7.82
N SER A 184 -5.48 -3.01 -6.68
CA SER A 184 -4.60 -2.31 -5.72
C SER A 184 -4.45 -3.14 -4.45
N TRP A 185 -3.23 -3.56 -4.13
CA TRP A 185 -2.91 -4.41 -2.99
C TRP A 185 -2.13 -3.63 -1.95
N ILE A 186 -2.46 -3.83 -0.68
CA ILE A 186 -1.83 -3.18 0.46
C ILE A 186 -0.62 -4.01 0.90
N TYR A 187 0.54 -3.36 1.07
CA TYR A 187 1.67 -3.96 1.77
C TYR A 187 1.51 -3.80 3.28
N ASP A 188 1.07 -2.63 3.73
CA ASP A 188 0.88 -2.33 5.14
C ASP A 188 -0.11 -1.17 5.31
N LEU A 189 -0.94 -1.23 6.34
CA LEU A 189 -1.84 -0.14 6.74
C LEU A 189 -1.67 0.13 8.23
N ARG A 190 -1.22 1.34 8.56
CA ARG A 190 -0.91 1.72 9.94
C ARG A 190 -1.66 2.95 10.39
N PHE A 191 -1.93 2.97 11.70
CA PHE A 191 -2.51 4.09 12.42
C PHE A 191 -1.54 4.51 13.52
N SER A 192 -1.28 5.80 13.67
CA SER A 192 -0.45 6.31 14.76
C SER A 192 -0.93 7.67 15.22
N ARG A 193 -0.93 7.92 16.53
CA ARG A 193 -1.22 9.26 17.06
C ARG A 193 -0.08 10.21 16.75
N CYS A 194 -0.42 11.42 16.32
CA CYS A 194 0.49 12.52 16.11
C CYS A 194 0.39 13.53 17.25
N ASP A 195 1.40 14.39 17.34
CA ASP A 195 1.33 15.58 18.17
C ASP A 195 0.10 16.42 17.80
N GLY A 196 -0.59 16.97 18.80
CA GLY A 196 -1.86 17.69 18.59
C GLY A 196 -3.11 16.81 18.56
N GLY A 197 -2.98 15.51 18.84
CA GLY A 197 -4.12 14.60 19.04
C GLY A 197 -4.76 14.09 17.76
N ARG A 198 -4.15 14.36 16.60
CA ARG A 198 -4.56 13.78 15.32
C ARG A 198 -4.06 12.36 15.16
N ILE A 199 -4.61 11.65 14.18
CA ILE A 199 -4.23 10.29 13.83
C ILE A 199 -3.66 10.32 12.41
N GLN A 200 -2.42 9.86 12.25
CA GLN A 200 -1.85 9.60 10.94
C GLN A 200 -2.27 8.22 10.45
N ILE A 201 -2.62 8.18 9.17
CA ILE A 201 -2.93 6.99 8.41
C ILE A 201 -1.84 6.86 7.34
N ASP A 202 -1.11 5.76 7.40
CA ASP A 202 -0.05 5.39 6.44
C ASP A 202 -0.49 4.09 5.76
N LEU A 203 -1.11 4.23 4.58
CA LEU A 203 -1.39 3.11 3.68
C LEU A 203 -0.26 3.03 2.68
N TYR A 204 0.44 1.91 2.77
CA TYR A 204 1.55 1.61 1.90
C TYR A 204 1.18 0.50 0.91
N PRO A 205 1.16 0.79 -0.40
CA PRO A 205 0.74 -0.18 -1.40
C PRO A 205 1.85 -1.17 -1.73
N SER A 206 1.46 -2.43 -1.93
CA SER A 206 2.18 -3.37 -2.79
C SER A 206 1.96 -2.96 -4.26
N THR A 207 0.70 -2.73 -4.64
CA THR A 207 0.31 -2.18 -5.95
C THR A 207 -0.73 -1.09 -5.75
N GLY A 208 -0.70 -0.06 -6.59
CA GLY A 208 -1.61 1.07 -6.51
C GLY A 208 -0.91 2.32 -6.00
N PHE A 209 -1.62 3.08 -5.18
CA PHE A 209 -1.20 4.39 -4.72
C PHE A 209 -1.05 4.43 -3.19
N GLU A 210 -0.15 5.31 -2.74
CA GLU A 210 0.07 5.59 -1.33
C GLU A 210 -1.02 6.51 -0.79
N ILE A 211 -1.36 6.32 0.49
CA ILE A 211 -2.13 7.30 1.26
C ILE A 211 -1.32 7.65 2.50
N LEU A 212 -0.91 8.91 2.60
CA LEU A 212 -0.32 9.47 3.80
C LEU A 212 -1.07 10.74 4.18
N LEU A 213 -1.89 10.63 5.22
CA LEU A 213 -2.73 11.72 5.68
C LEU A 213 -2.92 11.68 7.19
N GLN A 214 -3.40 12.78 7.73
CA GLN A 214 -3.81 12.95 9.12
C GLN A 214 -5.31 13.19 9.20
N CYS A 215 -5.97 12.62 10.19
CA CYS A 215 -7.38 12.86 10.46
C CYS A 215 -7.58 13.26 11.93
N ARG A 216 -8.74 13.86 12.23
CA ARG A 216 -9.15 14.13 13.61
C ARG A 216 -9.54 12.84 14.32
N ALA A 217 -10.28 11.97 13.63
CA ALA A 217 -10.78 10.71 14.15
C ALA A 217 -10.73 9.62 13.08
N ALA A 218 -10.45 8.39 13.49
CA ALA A 218 -10.50 7.21 12.65
C ALA A 218 -11.38 6.16 13.33
N ARG A 219 -12.27 5.53 12.56
CA ARG A 219 -13.15 4.48 13.08
C ARG A 219 -13.38 3.36 12.10
N VAL A 220 -13.55 2.15 12.62
CA VAL A 220 -14.16 1.04 11.87
C VAL A 220 -15.65 1.32 11.76
N ALA A 221 -16.14 1.56 10.55
CA ALA A 221 -17.54 1.85 10.29
C ALA A 221 -18.35 0.58 10.08
N ARG A 222 -17.77 -0.39 9.36
CA ARG A 222 -18.48 -1.61 8.97
C ARG A 222 -17.50 -2.73 8.68
N ILE A 223 -17.90 -3.96 9.01
CA ILE A 223 -17.25 -5.18 8.52
C ILE A 223 -18.34 -6.12 8.00
N GLU A 224 -18.19 -6.58 6.77
CA GLU A 224 -19.17 -7.43 6.09
C GLU A 224 -18.49 -8.64 5.45
N PRO A 225 -19.04 -9.85 5.56
CA PRO A 225 -18.61 -10.96 4.73
C PRO A 225 -18.81 -10.63 3.24
N CYS A 226 -17.82 -10.96 2.40
CA CYS A 226 -17.94 -10.90 0.96
C CYS A 226 -17.69 -12.28 0.35
N LEU A 227 -18.48 -12.63 -0.66
CA LEU A 227 -18.24 -13.81 -1.48
C LEU A 227 -17.12 -13.50 -2.47
N HIS A 228 -16.34 -14.52 -2.82
CA HIS A 228 -15.37 -14.43 -3.92
C HIS A 228 -16.11 -13.99 -5.19
N ALA A 229 -15.66 -12.89 -5.80
CA ALA A 229 -16.03 -12.50 -7.15
C ALA A 229 -15.20 -13.28 -8.17
#